data_AF-A0A9D5M655-F1
#
_entry.id   AF-A0A9D5M655-F1
#
_cell.length_a   1.000
_cell.length_b   1.000
_cell.length_c   1.000
_cell.angle_alpha   90.00
_cell.angle_beta   90.00
_cell.angle_gamma   90.00
#
_symmetry.space_group_name_H-M   'P 1'
#
loop_
_entity.id
_entity.type
_entity.pdbx_description
1 polymer ?
#
loop_
_entity_poly.entity_id
_entity_poly.type
_entity_poly.pdbx_seq_one_letter_code
_entity_poly.pdbx_strand_id
1 'polypeptide(L)'
;MRWNGRKAWAYSSTAIVLLLCTLFVGMWYANERMFDEMETKNYMEAQPVQDVFEASLPEETNVSSIEEQRYWKGTLASIVLKSPNIWTACVWNLETGKQVPLYSLLAFSTEAEAREYILTSFITLINEEPDRYYQDAVNLLKGLVDQTGYYVTEDGLTMFFNPGILGPEEEGVVDVTITYQGNPELFSYNFQTGEKKQ
;
A
#
# COMPACT_ATOMS: atom_id res chain seq x y z
N MET A 1 -24.12 31.75 26.08
CA MET A 1 -22.86 31.08 26.47
C MET A 1 -23.09 29.58 26.43
N ARG A 2 -22.09 28.86 25.93
CA ARG A 2 -22.19 27.54 25.30
C ARG A 2 -22.64 26.41 26.23
N TRP A 3 -23.49 25.56 25.66
CA TRP A 3 -23.85 24.23 26.13
C TRP A 3 -22.71 23.27 25.72
N ASN A 4 -22.14 22.56 26.69
CA ASN A 4 -21.14 21.50 26.47
C ASN A 4 -21.80 20.14 26.63
N GLY A 5 -21.60 19.24 25.66
CA GLY A 5 -21.80 17.81 25.83
C GLY A 5 -22.62 17.14 24.75
N ARG A 6 -21.95 16.59 23.73
CA ARG A 6 -22.26 15.26 23.18
C ARG A 6 -20.95 14.55 22.84
N LYS A 7 -20.71 13.44 23.54
CA LYS A 7 -19.88 12.34 23.08
C LYS A 7 -20.53 11.77 21.82
N ALA A 8 -19.78 11.54 20.75
CA ALA A 8 -20.09 10.46 19.85
C ALA A 8 -18.88 9.98 19.01
N TRP A 9 -18.45 8.76 19.34
CA TRP A 9 -18.01 7.68 18.45
C TRP A 9 -16.70 7.82 17.64
N ALA A 10 -15.68 7.11 18.14
CA ALA A 10 -14.57 6.58 17.36
C ALA A 10 -15.10 5.59 16.31
N TYR A 11 -14.95 5.88 15.01
CA TYR A 11 -15.03 4.89 13.93
C TYR A 11 -14.06 5.24 12.78
N SER A 12 -13.09 4.33 12.62
CA SER A 12 -12.34 3.91 11.43
C SER A 12 -11.59 4.94 10.57
N SER A 13 -10.31 5.13 10.92
CA SER A 13 -9.21 5.59 10.05
C SER A 13 -9.06 4.75 8.76
N THR A 14 -9.63 3.55 8.71
CA THR A 14 -9.60 2.61 7.58
C THR A 14 -10.61 2.92 6.46
N ALA A 15 -11.67 3.70 6.73
CA ALA A 15 -12.67 4.04 5.71
C ALA A 15 -12.23 5.17 4.76
N ILE A 16 -11.22 5.95 5.17
CA ILE A 16 -10.73 7.15 4.46
C ILE A 16 -9.60 6.79 3.48
N VAL A 17 -8.88 5.68 3.72
CA VAL A 17 -7.81 5.14 2.85
C VAL A 17 -8.38 4.54 1.55
N LEU A 18 -9.60 4.01 1.59
CA LEU A 18 -10.26 3.32 0.46
C LEU A 18 -10.76 4.23 -0.66
N LEU A 19 -10.77 5.56 -0.45
CA LEU A 19 -11.35 6.53 -1.39
C LEU A 19 -10.30 7.33 -2.20
N LEU A 20 -9.00 7.18 -1.87
CA LEU A 20 -7.90 7.97 -2.45
C LEU A 20 -7.24 7.32 -3.66
N CYS A 21 -7.48 6.03 -3.87
CA CYS A 21 -6.92 5.31 -5.00
C CYS A 21 -7.78 5.50 -6.29
N THR A 22 -8.99 6.02 -6.25
CA THR A 22 -9.89 6.05 -7.43
C THR A 22 -9.67 7.20 -8.43
N LEU A 23 -8.78 8.16 -8.18
CA LEU A 23 -8.89 9.49 -8.82
C LEU A 23 -7.60 10.04 -9.45
N PHE A 24 -6.61 9.19 -9.79
CA PHE A 24 -5.41 9.60 -10.57
C PHE A 24 -5.24 8.87 -11.91
N VAL A 25 -6.30 8.21 -12.39
CA VAL A 25 -6.39 7.65 -13.77
C VAL A 25 -6.80 8.73 -14.79
N GLY A 26 -7.27 9.90 -14.33
CA GLY A 26 -7.86 10.93 -15.19
C GLY A 26 -6.90 11.87 -15.91
N MET A 27 -5.61 11.96 -15.55
CA MET A 27 -4.79 13.10 -15.98
C MET A 27 -3.43 12.79 -16.62
N TRP A 28 -3.10 11.56 -17.05
CA TRP A 28 -1.99 11.39 -18.01
C TRP A 28 -1.99 10.01 -18.71
N TYR A 29 -2.78 9.95 -19.78
CA TYR A 29 -2.45 9.19 -20.99
C TYR A 29 -1.21 9.81 -21.63
N ALA A 30 -0.12 9.04 -21.73
CA ALA A 30 0.88 9.13 -22.80
C ALA A 30 2.01 8.10 -22.58
N ASN A 31 1.76 6.79 -22.79
CA ASN A 31 2.63 5.98 -23.65
C ASN A 31 1.98 4.63 -24.00
N GLU A 32 2.11 4.30 -25.29
CA GLU A 32 1.19 3.48 -26.09
C GLU A 32 1.52 1.98 -26.09
N ARG A 33 0.52 1.13 -25.78
CA ARG A 33 0.27 -0.19 -26.42
C ARG A 33 -0.84 -1.03 -25.76
N MET A 34 -1.25 -0.71 -24.53
CA MET A 34 -2.33 -1.44 -23.83
C MET A 34 -3.71 -0.76 -23.91
N PHE A 35 -3.78 0.49 -24.39
CA PHE A 35 -5.01 1.30 -24.31
C PHE A 35 -5.97 1.17 -25.51
N ASP A 36 -5.52 0.71 -26.68
CA ASP A 36 -6.39 0.57 -27.86
C ASP A 36 -7.55 -0.43 -27.64
N GLU A 37 -7.39 -1.41 -26.75
CA GLU A 37 -8.47 -2.36 -26.42
C GLU A 37 -9.38 -1.87 -25.28
N MET A 38 -8.94 -0.90 -24.46
CA MET A 38 -9.68 -0.44 -23.28
C MET A 38 -10.43 0.90 -23.48
N GLU A 39 -10.17 1.65 -24.56
CA GLU A 39 -10.79 2.94 -24.88
C GLU A 39 -12.32 2.90 -25.13
N THR A 40 -12.96 1.73 -25.20
CA THR A 40 -14.40 1.63 -25.52
C THR A 40 -15.36 1.76 -24.33
N LYS A 41 -14.89 1.91 -23.09
CA LYS A 41 -15.78 2.01 -21.91
C LYS A 41 -15.41 3.17 -20.96
N ASN A 42 -16.13 4.28 -21.14
CA ASN A 42 -16.20 5.46 -20.27
C ASN A 42 -16.27 5.11 -18.77
N TYR A 43 -15.28 5.55 -17.98
CA TYR A 43 -15.43 5.69 -16.51
C TYR A 43 -14.79 7.00 -16.01
N MET A 44 -15.52 7.65 -15.10
CA MET A 44 -15.59 9.11 -14.90
C MET A 44 -14.76 9.69 -13.74
N GLU A 45 -14.42 10.98 -13.91
CA GLU A 45 -14.31 12.13 -12.97
C GLU A 45 -13.33 12.08 -11.77
N ALA A 46 -12.23 12.86 -11.86
CA ALA A 46 -11.03 12.87 -11.00
C ALA A 46 -10.63 14.26 -10.45
N GLN A 47 -11.17 14.71 -9.29
CA GLN A 47 -10.80 16.02 -8.72
C GLN A 47 -10.39 16.13 -7.21
N PRO A 48 -10.54 15.16 -6.29
CA PRO A 48 -10.24 15.42 -4.87
C PRO A 48 -8.95 14.82 -4.25
N VAL A 49 -7.97 14.30 -5.02
CA VAL A 49 -6.79 13.57 -4.45
C VAL A 49 -5.67 14.48 -3.95
N GLN A 50 -5.44 15.60 -4.62
CA GLN A 50 -4.31 16.48 -4.31
C GLN A 50 -4.46 17.16 -2.94
N ASP A 51 -5.69 17.53 -2.58
CA ASP A 51 -6.02 18.19 -1.31
C ASP A 51 -5.81 17.28 -0.09
N VAL A 52 -5.97 15.97 -0.24
CA VAL A 52 -5.79 15.01 0.87
C VAL A 52 -4.33 14.64 1.07
N PHE A 53 -3.54 14.61 -0.01
CA PHE A 53 -2.09 14.45 0.06
C PHE A 53 -1.45 15.66 0.76
N GLU A 54 -1.80 16.88 0.36
CA GLU A 54 -1.32 18.11 1.01
C GLU A 54 -1.71 18.19 2.50
N ALA A 55 -2.83 17.57 2.90
CA ALA A 55 -3.25 17.47 4.30
C ALA A 55 -2.54 16.36 5.12
N SER A 56 -1.91 15.39 4.45
CA SER A 56 -1.21 14.25 5.08
C SER A 56 0.30 14.47 5.21
N LEU A 57 0.84 15.41 4.43
CA LEU A 57 2.23 15.83 4.54
C LEU A 57 2.40 16.68 5.81
N PRO A 58 3.41 16.41 6.66
CA PRO A 58 3.81 17.40 7.66
C PRO A 58 4.12 18.73 6.95
N GLU A 59 3.77 19.86 7.56
CA GLU A 59 3.82 21.22 6.96
C GLU A 59 5.18 21.59 6.33
N GLU A 60 6.26 20.88 6.66
CA GLU A 60 7.61 21.10 6.14
C GLU A 60 8.03 20.15 5.00
N THR A 61 7.14 19.30 4.47
CA THR A 61 7.53 18.36 3.41
C THR A 61 7.76 19.10 2.11
N ASN A 62 9.03 19.22 1.72
CA ASN A 62 9.42 19.86 0.48
C ASN A 62 8.95 19.01 -0.71
N VAL A 63 7.85 19.42 -1.36
CA VAL A 63 7.16 18.72 -2.46
C VAL A 63 8.07 18.47 -3.68
N SER A 64 9.23 19.13 -3.74
CA SER A 64 10.23 18.97 -4.80
C SER A 64 10.99 17.63 -4.81
N SER A 65 10.85 16.79 -3.77
CA SER A 65 11.55 15.51 -3.64
C SER A 65 10.65 14.28 -3.70
N ILE A 66 9.47 14.39 -4.30
CA ILE A 66 8.56 13.24 -4.45
C ILE A 66 8.88 12.51 -5.76
N GLU A 67 9.27 11.25 -5.64
CA GLU A 67 9.43 10.33 -6.75
C GLU A 67 8.18 9.46 -6.88
N GLU A 68 7.57 9.46 -8.07
CA GLU A 68 6.49 8.54 -8.40
C GLU A 68 7.05 7.33 -9.15
N GLN A 69 6.71 6.14 -8.69
CA GLN A 69 7.06 4.89 -9.33
C GLN A 69 5.79 4.09 -9.63
N ARG A 70 5.73 3.53 -10.82
CA ARG A 70 4.59 2.73 -11.29
C ARG A 70 5.06 1.33 -11.63
N TYR A 71 4.25 0.36 -11.23
CA TYR A 71 4.50 -1.05 -11.47
C TYR A 71 3.24 -1.71 -11.99
N TRP A 72 3.41 -2.77 -12.79
CA TRP A 72 2.30 -3.59 -13.25
C TRP A 72 2.71 -5.06 -13.28
N LYS A 73 1.75 -5.92 -12.94
CA LYS A 73 1.90 -7.36 -13.05
C LYS A 73 0.56 -8.00 -13.39
N GLY A 74 0.42 -8.48 -14.62
CA GLY A 74 -0.87 -8.96 -15.13
C GLY A 74 -1.92 -7.85 -15.07
N THR A 75 -3.03 -8.11 -14.37
CA THR A 75 -4.14 -7.15 -14.21
C THR A 75 -3.93 -6.21 -13.02
N LEU A 76 -2.83 -6.35 -12.28
CA LEU A 76 -2.57 -5.52 -11.11
C LEU A 76 -1.62 -4.38 -11.46
N ALA A 77 -1.96 -3.18 -11.00
CA ALA A 77 -1.12 -2.00 -11.10
C ALA A 77 -0.84 -1.44 -9.71
N SER A 78 0.37 -0.96 -9.49
CA SER A 78 0.75 -0.21 -8.29
C SER A 78 1.25 1.17 -8.66
N ILE A 79 0.92 2.14 -7.81
CA ILE A 79 1.51 3.47 -7.81
C ILE A 79 2.11 3.66 -6.43
N VAL A 80 3.39 4.01 -6.41
CA VAL A 80 4.16 4.28 -5.20
C VAL A 80 4.65 5.71 -5.27
N LEU A 81 4.33 6.49 -4.25
CA LEU A 81 4.85 7.84 -4.09
C LEU A 81 5.87 7.80 -2.96
N LYS A 82 7.10 8.19 -3.27
CA LYS A 82 8.23 8.14 -2.37
C LYS A 82 8.73 9.55 -2.09
N SER A 83 8.84 9.89 -0.83
CA SER A 83 9.62 11.03 -0.35
C SER A 83 10.65 10.51 0.66
N PRO A 84 11.63 11.33 1.09
CA PRO A 84 12.63 10.89 2.07
C PRO A 84 12.03 10.33 3.37
N ASN A 85 10.89 10.86 3.81
CA ASN A 85 10.34 10.56 5.14
C ASN A 85 9.03 9.78 5.10
N ILE A 86 8.40 9.67 3.92
CA ILE A 86 7.13 8.96 3.78
C ILE A 86 6.99 8.33 2.41
N TRP A 87 6.64 7.05 2.40
CA TRP A 87 6.17 6.31 1.25
C TRP A 87 4.67 6.05 1.42
N THR A 88 3.96 6.12 0.29
CA THR A 88 2.58 5.66 0.20
C THR A 88 2.40 4.87 -1.08
N ALA A 89 1.54 3.86 -1.02
CA ALA A 89 1.29 3.00 -2.16
C ALA A 89 -0.16 2.54 -2.20
N CYS A 90 -0.64 2.33 -3.42
CA CYS A 90 -1.94 1.75 -3.72
C CYS A 90 -1.75 0.63 -4.75
N VAL A 91 -2.58 -0.40 -4.66
CA VAL A 91 -2.66 -1.49 -5.65
C VAL A 91 -4.08 -1.55 -6.20
N TRP A 92 -4.22 -1.68 -7.51
CA TRP A 92 -5.50 -1.78 -8.21
C TRP A 92 -5.56 -3.00 -9.10
N ASN A 93 -6.76 -3.54 -9.26
CA ASN A 93 -7.09 -4.45 -10.34
C ASN A 93 -7.66 -3.65 -11.50
N LEU A 94 -6.97 -3.70 -12.64
CA LEU A 94 -7.27 -2.93 -13.85
C LEU A 94 -8.56 -3.38 -14.55
N GLU A 95 -8.95 -4.65 -14.41
CA GLU A 95 -10.20 -5.15 -15.01
C GLU A 95 -11.44 -4.60 -14.29
N THR A 96 -11.36 -4.50 -12.96
CA THR A 96 -12.48 -4.06 -12.11
C THR A 96 -12.41 -2.57 -11.77
N GLY A 97 -11.26 -1.94 -11.95
CA GLY A 97 -10.97 -0.57 -11.51
C GLY A 97 -10.95 -0.39 -9.99
N LYS A 98 -10.91 -1.48 -9.22
CA LYS A 98 -11.00 -1.44 -7.75
C LYS A 98 -9.63 -1.55 -7.11
N GLN A 99 -9.46 -0.83 -5.99
CA GLN A 99 -8.31 -1.03 -5.11
C GLN A 99 -8.35 -2.44 -4.51
N VAL A 100 -7.19 -3.10 -4.47
CA VAL A 100 -7.04 -4.44 -3.93
C VAL A 100 -6.37 -4.34 -2.55
N PRO A 101 -7.04 -4.72 -1.46
CA PRO A 101 -6.43 -4.71 -0.13
C PRO A 101 -5.33 -5.79 -0.02
N LEU A 102 -4.30 -5.53 0.79
CA LEU A 102 -3.14 -6.42 0.98
C LEU A 102 -3.54 -7.87 1.21
N TYR A 103 -4.45 -8.11 2.16
CA TYR A 103 -4.88 -9.46 2.52
C TYR A 103 -5.56 -10.21 1.36
N SER A 104 -6.16 -9.48 0.40
CA SER A 104 -6.76 -10.08 -0.79
C SER A 104 -5.73 -10.49 -1.84
N LEU A 105 -4.47 -10.05 -1.75
CA LEU A 105 -3.37 -10.48 -2.63
C LEU A 105 -2.76 -11.80 -2.19
N LEU A 106 -2.98 -12.21 -0.94
CA LEU A 106 -2.45 -13.43 -0.35
C LEU A 106 -3.50 -14.54 -0.36
N ALA A 107 -3.08 -15.78 -0.61
CA ALA A 107 -3.97 -16.95 -0.72
C ALA A 107 -4.32 -17.60 0.64
N PHE A 108 -4.42 -16.79 1.69
CA PHE A 108 -4.83 -17.29 3.01
C PHE A 108 -6.35 -17.46 3.09
N SER A 109 -6.79 -18.39 3.95
CA SER A 109 -8.22 -18.67 4.11
C SER A 109 -8.90 -17.57 4.93
N THR A 110 -8.14 -16.85 5.76
CA THR A 110 -8.65 -15.75 6.59
C THR A 110 -7.69 -14.56 6.62
N GLU A 111 -8.25 -13.38 6.93
CA GLU A 111 -7.46 -12.16 7.16
C GLU A 111 -6.51 -12.31 8.36
N ALA A 112 -6.89 -13.08 9.38
CA ALA A 112 -6.05 -13.34 10.55
C ALA A 112 -4.78 -14.13 10.20
N GLU A 113 -4.89 -15.14 9.32
CA GLU A 113 -3.74 -15.90 8.81
C GLU A 113 -2.80 -15.01 7.99
N ALA A 114 -3.36 -14.16 7.12
CA ALA A 114 -2.58 -13.21 6.35
C ALA A 114 -1.85 -12.20 7.26
N ARG A 115 -2.54 -11.67 8.27
CA ARG A 115 -1.96 -10.78 9.28
C ARG A 115 -0.81 -11.44 10.04
N GLU A 116 -0.98 -12.69 10.48
CA GLU A 116 0.06 -13.43 11.19
C GLU A 116 1.29 -13.67 10.30
N TYR A 117 1.07 -13.97 9.01
CA TYR A 117 2.16 -14.10 8.05
C TYR A 117 2.96 -12.80 7.88
N ILE A 118 2.26 -11.66 7.72
CA ILE A 118 2.90 -10.34 7.61
C ILE A 118 3.70 -10.02 8.88
N LEU A 119 3.09 -10.24 10.05
CA LEU A 119 3.74 -10.07 11.36
C LEU A 119 5.01 -10.91 11.44
N THR A 120 4.92 -12.20 11.11
CA THR A 120 6.06 -13.13 11.15
C THR A 120 7.16 -12.69 10.20
N SER A 121 6.81 -12.19 9.01
CA SER A 121 7.79 -11.73 8.01
C SER A 121 8.64 -10.58 8.54
N PHE A 122 8.03 -9.57 9.17
CA PHE A 122 8.76 -8.46 9.78
C PHE A 122 9.46 -8.85 11.09
N ILE A 123 8.90 -9.76 11.89
CA ILE A 123 9.58 -10.27 13.09
C ILE A 123 10.87 -11.00 12.71
N THR A 124 10.86 -11.80 11.64
CA THR A 124 12.06 -12.45 11.13
C THR A 124 13.11 -11.42 10.75
N LEU A 125 12.74 -10.39 9.97
CA LEU A 125 13.63 -9.30 9.59
C LEU A 125 14.22 -8.58 10.84
N ILE A 126 13.38 -8.26 11.82
CA ILE A 126 13.82 -7.62 13.07
C ILE A 126 14.81 -8.49 13.84
N ASN A 127 14.58 -9.80 13.89
CA ASN A 127 15.46 -10.72 14.61
C ASN A 127 16.78 -10.99 13.88
N GLU A 128 16.84 -10.83 12.56
CA GLU A 128 18.06 -10.96 11.77
C GLU A 128 19.02 -9.79 12.03
N GLU A 129 18.49 -8.57 12.21
CA GLU A 129 19.27 -7.35 12.40
C GLU A 129 18.75 -6.48 13.56
N PRO A 130 18.72 -6.99 14.81
CA PRO A 130 18.03 -6.35 15.94
C PRO A 130 18.56 -4.96 16.29
N ASP A 131 19.85 -4.69 16.02
CA ASP A 131 20.50 -3.41 16.34
C ASP A 131 19.98 -2.23 15.48
N ARG A 132 19.28 -2.52 14.38
CA ARG A 132 18.66 -1.51 13.50
C ARG A 132 17.30 -1.05 14.00
N TYR A 133 16.68 -1.77 14.93
CA TYR A 133 15.28 -1.54 15.32
C TYR A 133 15.18 -1.05 16.76
N TYR A 134 14.02 -0.49 17.11
CA TYR A 134 13.74 -0.19 18.51
C TYR A 134 13.68 -1.49 19.33
N GLN A 135 14.10 -1.42 20.60
CA GLN A 135 14.08 -2.58 21.50
C GLN A 135 12.70 -3.21 21.65
N ASP A 136 11.63 -2.43 21.47
CA ASP A 136 10.24 -2.87 21.53
C ASP A 136 9.56 -2.98 20.15
N ALA A 137 10.32 -2.95 19.04
CA ALA A 137 9.79 -2.99 17.68
C ALA A 137 8.81 -4.14 17.42
N VAL A 138 9.08 -5.34 17.95
CA VAL A 138 8.17 -6.51 17.84
C VAL A 138 6.83 -6.25 18.52
N ASN A 139 6.81 -5.52 19.64
CA ASN A 139 5.57 -5.17 20.33
C ASN A 139 4.81 -4.06 19.60
N LEU A 140 5.53 -3.06 19.08
CA LEU A 140 4.96 -2.00 18.24
C LEU A 140 4.27 -2.60 17.00
N LEU A 141 4.97 -3.49 16.30
CA LEU A 141 4.49 -4.15 15.08
C LEU A 141 3.12 -4.84 15.28
N LYS A 142 2.88 -5.49 16.42
CA LYS A 142 1.59 -6.16 16.70
C LYS A 142 0.39 -5.20 16.67
N GLY A 143 0.61 -3.95 17.09
CA GLY A 143 -0.40 -2.88 17.08
C GLY A 143 -0.48 -2.12 15.76
N LEU A 144 0.53 -2.26 14.89
CA LEU A 144 0.70 -1.45 13.68
C LEU A 144 0.62 -2.27 12.38
N VAL A 145 0.51 -3.60 12.44
CA VAL A 145 0.45 -4.47 11.24
C VAL A 145 -0.64 -4.08 10.24
N ASP A 146 -1.77 -3.53 10.71
CA ASP A 146 -2.84 -3.04 9.82
C ASP A 146 -2.48 -1.74 9.08
N GLN A 147 -1.37 -1.10 9.43
CA GLN A 147 -0.81 0.09 8.78
C GLN A 147 0.29 -0.26 7.77
N THR A 148 0.52 -1.55 7.51
CA THR A 148 1.52 -2.00 6.53
C THR A 148 1.21 -1.43 5.15
N GLY A 149 2.12 -0.62 4.62
CA GLY A 149 2.07 -0.18 3.23
C GLY A 149 2.43 -1.33 2.30
N TYR A 150 1.90 -1.35 1.08
CA TYR A 150 2.19 -2.44 0.15
C TYR A 150 2.03 -2.04 -1.31
N TYR A 151 2.81 -2.69 -2.16
CA TYR A 151 2.70 -2.59 -3.61
C TYR A 151 3.18 -3.86 -4.29
N VAL A 152 2.66 -4.14 -5.48
CA VAL A 152 3.16 -5.21 -6.36
C VAL A 152 4.17 -4.64 -7.36
N THR A 153 5.22 -5.40 -7.62
CA THR A 153 6.24 -5.15 -8.64
C THR A 153 6.25 -6.29 -9.67
N GLU A 154 7.19 -6.28 -10.60
CA GLU A 154 7.36 -7.43 -11.52
C GLU A 154 7.85 -8.70 -10.80
N ASP A 155 8.56 -8.52 -9.68
CA ASP A 155 9.28 -9.58 -8.96
C ASP A 155 8.51 -10.13 -7.75
N GLY A 156 7.65 -9.31 -7.13
CA GLY A 156 6.96 -9.70 -5.91
C GLY A 156 6.01 -8.67 -5.33
N LEU A 157 5.46 -9.03 -4.18
CA LEU A 157 4.70 -8.13 -3.30
C LEU A 157 5.64 -7.55 -2.26
N THR A 158 5.83 -6.23 -2.30
CA THR A 158 6.60 -5.50 -1.29
C THR A 158 5.65 -4.95 -0.24
N MET A 159 5.96 -5.21 1.02
CA MET A 159 5.28 -4.69 2.20
C MET A 159 6.26 -3.80 2.95
N PHE A 160 5.81 -2.68 3.51
CA PHE A 160 6.72 -1.73 4.13
C PHE A 160 6.12 -0.96 5.30
N PHE A 161 7.01 -0.45 6.15
CA PHE A 161 6.77 0.58 7.15
C PHE A 161 7.64 1.80 6.86
N ASN A 162 7.04 2.97 7.05
CA ASN A 162 7.73 4.24 6.88
C ASN A 162 8.86 4.43 7.91
N PRO A 163 9.83 5.30 7.62
CA PRO A 163 10.90 5.63 8.56
C PRO A 163 10.36 6.04 9.93
N GLY A 164 11.09 5.73 11.00
CA GLY A 164 10.71 6.10 12.36
C GLY A 164 9.66 5.19 13.02
N ILE A 165 9.04 4.25 12.28
CA ILE A 165 7.98 3.39 12.82
C ILE A 165 8.52 2.19 13.60
N LEU A 166 9.42 1.41 12.99
CA LEU A 166 9.99 0.20 13.60
C LEU A 166 11.43 0.39 14.10
N GLY A 167 12.10 1.43 13.63
CA GLY A 167 13.45 1.82 14.01
C GLY A 167 13.65 3.33 13.80
N PRO A 168 14.86 3.84 14.07
CA PRO A 168 15.21 5.25 13.85
C PRO A 168 14.96 5.70 12.40
N GLU A 169 14.74 7.00 12.17
CA GLU A 169 14.48 7.53 10.81
C GLU A 169 15.64 7.28 9.84
N GLU A 170 16.88 7.19 10.36
CA GLU A 170 18.10 6.95 9.58
C GLU A 170 18.13 5.58 8.92
N GLU A 171 17.37 4.61 9.43
CA GLU A 171 17.20 3.30 8.81
C GLU A 171 16.35 3.35 7.54
N GLY A 172 15.64 4.45 7.33
CA GLY A 172 14.75 4.64 6.20
C GLY A 172 13.54 3.70 6.26
N VAL A 173 13.03 3.36 5.09
CA VAL A 173 11.88 2.46 4.95
C VAL A 173 12.30 1.03 5.29
N VAL A 174 11.52 0.39 6.15
CA VAL A 174 11.69 -1.03 6.47
C VAL A 174 10.73 -1.82 5.59
N ASP A 175 11.24 -2.58 4.64
CA ASP A 175 10.43 -3.37 3.73
C ASP A 175 10.79 -4.86 3.68
N VAL A 176 9.80 -5.67 3.32
CA VAL A 176 9.93 -7.09 3.02
C VAL A 176 9.27 -7.34 1.68
N THR A 177 10.00 -7.96 0.76
CA THR A 177 9.47 -8.37 -0.54
C THR A 177 9.29 -9.88 -0.59
N ILE A 178 8.05 -10.32 -0.81
CA ILE A 178 7.71 -11.72 -1.07
C ILE A 178 7.81 -11.95 -2.57
N THR A 179 8.80 -12.72 -3.00
CA THR A 179 9.03 -13.00 -4.42
C THR A 179 7.98 -13.95 -4.97
N TYR A 180 7.52 -13.70 -6.21
CA TYR A 180 6.61 -14.62 -6.89
C TYR A 180 7.29 -15.96 -7.20
N GLN A 181 8.57 -15.90 -7.56
CA GLN A 181 9.36 -17.08 -7.82
C GLN A 181 9.59 -17.86 -6.52
N GLY A 182 9.21 -19.14 -6.52
CA GLY A 182 9.40 -20.03 -5.37
C GLY A 182 8.28 -19.98 -4.34
N ASN A 183 7.35 -19.02 -4.42
CA ASN A 183 6.20 -18.91 -3.53
C ASN A 183 4.85 -18.74 -4.26
N PRO A 184 4.60 -19.38 -5.42
CA PRO A 184 3.40 -19.10 -6.20
C PRO A 184 2.11 -19.34 -5.42
N GLU A 185 2.07 -20.33 -4.53
CA GLU A 185 0.92 -20.70 -3.69
C GLU A 185 0.57 -19.66 -2.62
N LEU A 186 1.48 -18.77 -2.23
CA LEU A 186 1.19 -17.72 -1.24
C LEU A 186 0.26 -16.63 -1.78
N PHE A 187 0.02 -16.62 -3.09
CA PHE A 187 -0.68 -15.53 -3.75
C PHE A 187 -2.00 -15.95 -4.36
N SER A 188 -3.02 -15.12 -4.12
CA SER A 188 -4.37 -15.30 -4.62
C SER A 188 -4.52 -14.93 -6.09
N TYR A 189 -3.51 -14.30 -6.70
CA TYR A 189 -3.45 -14.01 -8.12
C TYR A 189 -2.42 -14.89 -8.82
N ASN A 190 -2.75 -15.33 -10.04
CA ASN A 190 -1.77 -15.82 -10.97
C ASN A 190 -1.10 -14.62 -11.61
N PHE A 191 0.11 -14.27 -11.15
CA PHE A 191 0.82 -13.10 -11.67
C PHE A 191 1.38 -13.25 -13.09
N GLN A 192 1.26 -14.44 -13.71
CA GLN A 192 1.54 -14.61 -15.14
C GLN A 192 0.33 -14.21 -15.99
N THR A 193 -0.90 -14.52 -15.56
CA THR A 193 -2.13 -14.20 -16.29
C THR A 193 -2.84 -12.95 -15.76
N GLY A 194 -2.48 -12.50 -14.55
CA GLY A 194 -3.18 -11.46 -13.81
C GLY A 194 -4.50 -11.88 -13.20
N GLU A 195 -4.93 -13.13 -13.35
CA GLU A 195 -6.25 -13.57 -12.89
C GLU A 195 -6.22 -14.00 -11.42
N LYS A 196 -7.31 -13.76 -10.70
CA LYS A 196 -7.48 -14.32 -9.36
C LYS A 196 -7.63 -15.85 -9.46
N LYS A 197 -6.85 -16.59 -8.67
CA LYS A 197 -6.96 -18.04 -8.53
C LYS A 197 -8.29 -18.37 -7.85
N GLN A 198 -9.01 -19.33 -8.42
CA GLN A 198 -10.30 -19.83 -7.90
C GLN A 198 -10.10 -20.63 -6.62
#